data_AF-A0AAU5ATB3-F1
#
_entry.id   AF-A0AAU5ATB3-F1
#
_cell.length_a   1.000
_cell.length_b   1.000
_cell.length_c   1.000
_cell.angle_alpha   90.00
_cell.angle_beta   90.00
_cell.angle_gamma   90.00
#
_symmetry.space_group_name_H-M   'P 1'
#
loop_
_entity.id
_entity.type
_entity.pdbx_description
1 polymer ?
#
loop_
_entity_poly.entity_id
_entity_poly.type
_entity_poly.pdbx_seq_one_letter_code
_entity_poly.pdbx_strand_id
1 'polypeptide(L)'
;MPVVGVLVLVVAVALVVVAGVWAVTALSSGAKHTAATKKASPSASSSSGGGASAGAGYPYGADVGLKSPLRTGDCVRAVWTGTPFASRPRLGVVSCAHGVPDGQVMAVVAAKDFGDARDHGGERCAGDVKGVAGALADAGVYALTPTEAGFGAARGGTACLVLGRHAPIGGAIGRFRSPGSNVWTTEMSVGDCWLYVDHTTYFTATLTDCADQHTDQVIGSVTAPKAMAFQDALRRANTLCGNRFESTWAPGSDRSVFGYLSDESNWKAGFDSVVCTVGKADRSRTTGAISSSGTTP
;
A
#
# COMPACT_ATOMS: atom_id res chain seq x y z
N MET A 1 30.43 31.90 1.15
CA MET A 1 29.46 31.36 0.16
C MET A 1 29.75 29.87 0.00
N PRO A 2 29.04 28.96 0.66
CA PRO A 2 29.25 27.54 0.39
C PRO A 2 28.36 27.11 -0.79
N VAL A 3 28.95 26.31 -1.65
CA VAL A 3 28.36 25.76 -2.87
C VAL A 3 27.30 24.75 -2.48
N VAL A 4 26.02 25.09 -2.67
CA VAL A 4 24.90 24.15 -2.53
C VAL A 4 24.92 23.24 -3.75
N GLY A 5 25.45 22.02 -3.58
CA GLY A 5 25.41 20.98 -4.59
C GLY A 5 23.97 20.52 -4.82
N VAL A 6 23.40 20.87 -5.97
CA VAL A 6 22.13 20.33 -6.45
C VAL A 6 22.40 18.92 -6.99
N LEU A 7 22.05 17.89 -6.21
CA LEU A 7 22.12 16.49 -6.66
C LEU A 7 20.85 16.14 -7.42
N VAL A 8 21.01 15.90 -8.73
CA VAL A 8 19.95 15.45 -9.64
C VAL A 8 19.87 13.92 -9.55
N LEU A 9 18.76 13.43 -8.99
CA LEU A 9 18.43 12.00 -8.88
C LEU A 9 17.91 11.49 -10.23
N VAL A 10 18.67 10.63 -10.91
CA VAL A 10 18.22 9.87 -12.08
C VAL A 10 18.34 8.39 -11.75
N VAL A 11 17.21 7.71 -11.63
CA VAL A 11 17.13 6.27 -11.34
C VAL A 11 17.08 5.49 -12.66
N ALA A 12 18.02 4.57 -12.85
CA ALA A 12 17.96 3.58 -13.92
C ALA A 12 17.08 2.39 -13.47
N VAL A 13 15.95 2.20 -14.16
CA VAL A 13 15.02 1.08 -13.92
C VAL A 13 15.51 -0.16 -14.67
N ALA A 14 15.90 -1.21 -13.95
CA ALA A 14 16.07 -2.54 -14.53
C ALA A 14 14.69 -3.21 -14.65
N LEU A 15 14.05 -3.06 -15.82
CA LEU A 15 12.80 -3.73 -16.14
C LEU A 15 13.04 -5.23 -16.39
N VAL A 16 12.70 -6.06 -15.41
CA VAL A 16 12.47 -7.49 -15.67
C VAL A 16 11.00 -7.67 -16.03
N VAL A 17 10.70 -7.64 -17.32
CA VAL A 17 9.36 -7.96 -17.84
C VAL A 17 9.18 -9.47 -17.79
N VAL A 18 8.59 -9.99 -16.71
CA VAL A 18 7.99 -11.33 -16.73
C VAL A 18 6.52 -11.19 -17.09
N ALA A 19 6.22 -11.38 -18.38
CA ALA A 19 4.86 -11.52 -18.86
C ALA A 19 4.26 -12.83 -18.33
N GLY A 20 3.55 -12.74 -17.19
CA GLY A 20 2.81 -13.87 -16.61
C GLY A 20 1.46 -14.05 -17.30
N VAL A 21 1.42 -14.90 -18.33
CA VAL A 21 0.17 -15.46 -18.87
C VAL A 21 -0.34 -16.50 -17.86
N TRP A 22 -1.47 -16.23 -17.22
CA TRP A 22 -2.16 -17.25 -16.41
C TRP A 22 -2.89 -18.21 -17.35
N ALA A 23 -2.27 -19.35 -17.66
CA ALA A 23 -2.91 -20.47 -18.34
C ALA A 23 -3.82 -21.24 -17.36
N VAL A 24 -5.12 -21.25 -17.63
CA VAL A 24 -6.10 -22.09 -16.95
C VAL A 24 -6.03 -23.49 -17.56
N THR A 25 -5.42 -24.45 -16.86
CA THR A 25 -5.47 -25.87 -17.27
C THR A 25 -6.72 -26.53 -16.69
N ALA A 26 -7.75 -26.66 -17.53
CA ALA A 26 -8.83 -27.61 -17.30
C ALA A 26 -8.34 -29.02 -17.69
N LEU A 27 -8.10 -29.88 -16.71
CA LEU A 27 -7.88 -31.31 -16.95
C LEU A 27 -9.21 -31.96 -17.33
N SER A 28 -9.45 -32.13 -18.63
CA SER A 28 -10.40 -33.09 -19.17
C SER A 28 -9.65 -34.37 -19.56
N SER A 29 -9.60 -35.34 -18.64
CA SER A 29 -9.13 -36.70 -18.94
C SER A 29 -10.23 -37.46 -19.66
N GLY A 30 -10.18 -37.44 -21.00
CA GLY A 30 -10.96 -38.33 -21.85
C GLY A 30 -10.14 -39.57 -22.22
N ALA A 31 -10.55 -40.74 -21.73
CA ALA A 31 -10.15 -42.03 -22.27
C ALA A 31 -11.42 -42.84 -22.57
N LYS A 32 -11.55 -43.28 -23.83
CA LYS A 32 -12.61 -44.16 -24.34
C LYS A 32 -12.31 -45.62 -23.97
N HIS A 33 -13.32 -46.41 -23.63
CA HIS A 33 -13.83 -47.56 -24.43
C HIS A 33 -14.80 -48.49 -23.65
N THR A 34 -16.00 -48.64 -24.23
CA THR A 34 -16.88 -49.84 -24.37
C THR A 34 -17.36 -50.68 -23.18
N ALA A 35 -18.67 -50.55 -22.92
CA ALA A 35 -19.74 -51.56 -22.79
C ALA A 35 -19.51 -52.88 -22.00
N ALA A 36 -20.27 -53.04 -20.90
CA ALA A 36 -20.99 -54.27 -20.55
C ALA A 36 -22.12 -53.99 -19.53
N THR A 37 -23.24 -54.68 -19.73
CA THR A 37 -24.54 -54.59 -19.04
C THR A 37 -24.59 -55.14 -17.60
N LYS A 38 -25.39 -54.54 -16.71
CA LYS A 38 -26.59 -55.10 -16.01
C LYS A 38 -26.80 -54.59 -14.56
N LYS A 39 -28.10 -54.37 -14.28
CA LYS A 39 -28.89 -54.44 -13.03
C LYS A 39 -29.22 -53.15 -12.26
N ALA A 40 -30.42 -53.21 -11.69
CA ALA A 40 -31.37 -52.15 -11.40
C ALA A 40 -31.29 -51.61 -9.96
N SER A 41 -31.68 -50.33 -9.81
CA SER A 41 -32.53 -49.65 -8.79
C SER A 41 -32.61 -50.19 -7.34
N PRO A 42 -32.74 -49.31 -6.31
CA PRO A 42 -33.78 -48.28 -6.31
C PRO A 42 -33.46 -46.88 -5.76
N SER A 43 -34.33 -45.98 -6.21
CA SER A 43 -34.68 -44.62 -5.80
C SER A 43 -34.20 -44.12 -4.43
N ALA A 44 -33.55 -42.96 -4.44
CA ALA A 44 -33.65 -41.98 -3.36
C ALA A 44 -34.00 -40.62 -3.98
N SER A 45 -35.27 -40.29 -3.84
CA SER A 45 -35.92 -38.98 -3.82
C SER A 45 -35.00 -37.77 -3.98
N SER A 46 -34.99 -37.20 -5.19
CA SER A 46 -34.55 -35.82 -5.44
C SER A 46 -35.51 -34.86 -4.73
N SER A 47 -35.16 -34.49 -3.49
CA SER A 47 -35.71 -33.30 -2.86
C SER A 47 -34.98 -32.09 -3.42
N SER A 48 -35.72 -31.31 -4.20
CA SER A 48 -35.40 -29.95 -4.60
C SER A 48 -35.10 -29.12 -3.35
N GLY A 49 -33.82 -28.84 -3.11
CA GLY A 49 -33.37 -28.05 -1.98
C GLY A 49 -32.20 -27.15 -2.37
N GLY A 50 -32.52 -25.89 -2.67
CA GLY A 50 -31.61 -24.75 -2.61
C GLY A 50 -30.42 -24.80 -3.56
N GLY A 51 -30.51 -24.07 -4.68
CA GLY A 51 -29.32 -23.70 -5.44
C GLY A 51 -28.29 -23.10 -4.48
N ALA A 52 -27.12 -23.76 -4.37
CA ALA A 52 -25.97 -23.21 -3.67
C ALA A 52 -25.67 -21.85 -4.30
N SER A 53 -26.07 -20.78 -3.60
CA SER A 53 -25.89 -19.41 -4.03
C SER A 53 -24.43 -19.21 -4.42
N ALA A 54 -24.18 -18.79 -5.65
CA ALA A 54 -22.85 -18.44 -6.14
C ALA A 54 -22.13 -17.41 -5.25
N GLY A 55 -22.83 -16.77 -4.31
CA GLY A 55 -22.28 -15.86 -3.31
C GLY A 55 -21.62 -16.52 -2.09
N ALA A 56 -21.92 -17.77 -1.74
CA ALA A 56 -21.36 -18.41 -0.55
C ALA A 56 -19.84 -18.66 -0.65
N GLY A 57 -19.31 -18.79 -1.87
CA GLY A 57 -17.89 -18.99 -2.15
C GLY A 57 -17.07 -17.71 -2.34
N TYR A 58 -17.70 -16.54 -2.35
CA TYR A 58 -17.06 -15.24 -2.57
C TYR A 58 -17.47 -14.27 -1.47
N PRO A 59 -16.69 -14.14 -0.37
CA PRO A 59 -17.07 -13.33 0.80
C PRO A 59 -17.44 -11.88 0.46
N TYR A 60 -16.81 -11.35 -0.58
CA TYR A 60 -17.00 -10.00 -1.08
C TYR A 60 -17.64 -9.98 -2.47
N GLY A 61 -18.33 -11.03 -2.90
CA GLY A 61 -18.95 -11.09 -4.22
C GLY A 61 -17.98 -11.43 -5.36
N ALA A 62 -18.55 -11.95 -6.44
CA ALA A 62 -17.80 -12.48 -7.58
C ALA A 62 -17.06 -11.39 -8.38
N ASP A 63 -17.56 -10.16 -8.34
CA ASP A 63 -16.94 -8.97 -8.92
C ASP A 63 -15.59 -8.66 -8.26
N VAL A 64 -15.48 -8.77 -6.93
CA VAL A 64 -14.21 -8.60 -6.21
C VAL A 64 -13.26 -9.78 -6.48
N GLY A 65 -13.82 -10.98 -6.67
CA GLY A 65 -13.08 -12.16 -7.16
C GLY A 65 -12.31 -12.95 -6.09
N LEU A 66 -12.37 -12.53 -4.82
CA LEU A 66 -11.74 -13.23 -3.71
C LEU A 66 -12.59 -14.42 -3.26
N LYS A 67 -11.99 -15.61 -3.22
CA LYS A 67 -12.63 -16.85 -2.72
C LYS A 67 -12.45 -17.08 -1.22
N SER A 68 -11.56 -16.32 -0.60
CA SER A 68 -11.22 -16.39 0.82
C SER A 68 -11.37 -15.01 1.45
N PRO A 69 -11.73 -14.92 2.74
CA PRO A 69 -11.78 -13.63 3.42
C PRO A 69 -10.37 -13.06 3.57
N LEU A 70 -10.25 -11.75 3.37
CA LEU A 70 -9.05 -10.99 3.68
C LEU A 70 -8.73 -11.04 5.17
N ARG A 71 -7.44 -10.97 5.49
CA ARG A 71 -6.91 -10.95 6.85
C ARG A 71 -6.07 -9.70 7.06
N THR A 72 -6.04 -9.24 8.30
CA THR A 72 -5.11 -8.21 8.75
C THR A 72 -3.67 -8.59 8.37
N GLY A 73 -2.98 -7.71 7.64
CA GLY A 73 -1.63 -7.91 7.11
C GLY A 73 -1.58 -8.33 5.64
N ASP A 74 -2.69 -8.76 5.02
CA ASP A 74 -2.69 -9.14 3.60
C ASP A 74 -2.35 -7.93 2.72
N CYS A 75 -1.33 -8.08 1.88
CA CYS A 75 -1.04 -7.12 0.82
C CYS A 75 -1.87 -7.46 -0.42
N VAL A 76 -2.40 -6.43 -1.08
CA VAL A 76 -3.33 -6.61 -2.18
C VAL A 76 -2.92 -5.81 -3.41
N ARG A 77 -3.33 -6.31 -4.57
CA ARG A 77 -3.47 -5.53 -5.79
C ARG A 77 -4.93 -5.24 -6.07
N ALA A 78 -5.20 -4.03 -6.53
CA ALA A 78 -6.54 -3.53 -6.80
C ALA A 78 -6.67 -3.08 -8.26
N VAL A 79 -7.67 -3.63 -8.94
CA VAL A 79 -8.05 -3.20 -10.29
C VAL A 79 -9.46 -2.63 -10.23
N TRP A 80 -9.55 -1.31 -10.39
CA TRP A 80 -10.82 -0.60 -10.39
C TRP A 80 -11.47 -0.70 -11.77
N THR A 81 -12.74 -1.11 -11.80
CA THR A 81 -13.56 -1.11 -13.02
C THR A 81 -14.42 0.15 -13.15
N GLY A 82 -14.55 0.92 -12.05
CA GLY A 82 -15.19 2.23 -12.01
C GLY A 82 -14.32 3.26 -11.31
N THR A 83 -14.94 4.30 -10.75
CA THR A 83 -14.22 5.36 -10.02
C THR A 83 -13.43 4.78 -8.83
N PRO A 84 -12.11 5.01 -8.73
CA PRO A 84 -11.31 4.58 -7.59
C PRO A 84 -11.88 5.07 -6.26
N PHE A 85 -11.81 4.22 -5.23
CA PHE A 85 -12.35 4.47 -3.88
C PHE A 85 -13.87 4.65 -3.76
N ALA A 86 -14.62 4.70 -4.87
CA ALA A 86 -16.09 4.80 -4.88
C ALA A 86 -16.76 3.55 -5.48
N SER A 87 -16.04 2.80 -6.31
CA SER A 87 -16.48 1.52 -6.89
C SER A 87 -15.86 0.32 -6.16
N ARG A 88 -16.32 -0.91 -6.43
CA ARG A 88 -15.69 -2.12 -5.88
C ARG A 88 -14.56 -2.57 -6.79
N PRO A 89 -13.31 -2.71 -6.30
CA PRO A 89 -12.21 -3.21 -7.11
C PRO A 89 -12.23 -4.73 -7.20
N ARG A 90 -11.66 -5.28 -8.29
CA ARG A 90 -11.16 -6.65 -8.28
C ARG A 90 -9.91 -6.69 -7.41
N LEU A 91 -9.84 -7.63 -6.48
CA LEU A 91 -8.72 -7.76 -5.55
C LEU A 91 -8.01 -9.10 -5.72
N GLY A 92 -6.69 -9.06 -5.60
CA GLY A 92 -5.83 -10.23 -5.46
C GLY A 92 -4.85 -10.06 -4.32
N VAL A 93 -4.69 -11.08 -3.48
CA VAL A 93 -3.66 -11.10 -2.43
C VAL A 93 -2.30 -11.38 -3.09
N VAL A 94 -1.30 -10.59 -2.75
CA VAL A 94 0.07 -10.69 -3.28
C VAL A 94 1.10 -10.67 -2.15
N SER A 95 2.34 -11.04 -2.46
CA SER A 95 3.46 -10.87 -1.52
C SER A 95 3.70 -9.38 -1.23
N CYS A 96 3.80 -9.01 0.05
CA CYS A 96 4.21 -7.66 0.43
C CYS A 96 5.65 -7.35 -0.01
N ALA A 97 6.55 -8.33 0.02
CA ALA A 97 7.97 -8.11 -0.27
C ALA A 97 8.32 -8.15 -1.76
N HIS A 98 7.50 -8.82 -2.58
CA HIS A 98 7.84 -9.12 -3.98
C HIS A 98 6.72 -8.84 -4.98
N GLY A 99 5.55 -8.38 -4.51
CA GLY A 99 4.33 -8.28 -5.32
C GLY A 99 3.96 -6.88 -5.81
N VAL A 100 4.70 -5.84 -5.42
CA VAL A 100 4.37 -4.41 -5.65
C VAL A 100 2.89 -4.13 -5.34
N PRO A 101 2.46 -4.32 -4.08
CA PRO A 101 1.07 -4.16 -3.70
C PRO A 101 0.57 -2.72 -3.88
N ASP A 102 -0.70 -2.60 -4.28
CA ASP A 102 -1.43 -1.33 -4.30
C ASP A 102 -1.80 -0.89 -2.88
N GLY A 103 -1.82 -1.83 -1.93
CA GLY A 103 -1.81 -1.52 -0.51
C GLY A 103 -2.01 -2.73 0.39
N GLN A 104 -2.46 -2.50 1.62
CA GLN A 104 -2.48 -3.52 2.66
C GLN A 104 -3.75 -3.45 3.53
N VAL A 105 -4.23 -4.61 3.98
CA VAL A 105 -5.32 -4.73 4.96
C VAL A 105 -4.77 -4.42 6.34
N MET A 106 -5.13 -3.26 6.89
CA MET A 106 -4.62 -2.78 8.17
C MET A 106 -5.43 -3.28 9.36
N ALA A 107 -6.71 -3.60 9.14
CA ALA A 107 -7.60 -4.17 10.14
C ALA A 107 -8.75 -4.94 9.47
N VAL A 108 -9.44 -5.75 10.26
CA VAL A 108 -10.74 -6.33 9.91
C VAL A 108 -11.68 -6.02 11.07
N VAL A 109 -12.68 -5.16 10.83
CA VAL A 109 -13.61 -4.73 11.88
C VAL A 109 -14.83 -5.63 11.90
N ALA A 110 -15.08 -6.25 13.06
CA ALA A 110 -16.20 -7.16 13.24
C ALA A 110 -17.52 -6.41 13.27
N ALA A 111 -18.55 -6.91 12.59
CA ALA A 111 -19.91 -6.41 12.62
C ALA A 111 -20.86 -7.39 13.32
N LYS A 112 -21.96 -6.88 13.87
CA LYS A 112 -22.98 -7.72 14.53
C LYS A 112 -23.77 -8.55 13.54
N ASP A 113 -24.06 -7.96 12.38
CA ASP A 113 -24.76 -8.57 11.27
C ASP A 113 -24.37 -7.87 9.96
N PHE A 114 -24.96 -8.31 8.83
CA PHE A 114 -24.69 -7.71 7.53
C PHE A 114 -25.16 -6.26 7.44
N GLY A 115 -26.28 -5.89 8.06
CA GLY A 115 -26.78 -4.51 8.06
C GLY A 115 -25.79 -3.56 8.74
N ASP A 116 -25.28 -3.94 9.90
CA ASP A 116 -24.23 -3.21 10.61
C ASP A 116 -22.93 -3.09 9.79
N ALA A 117 -22.51 -4.15 9.09
CA ALA A 117 -21.34 -4.10 8.21
C ALA A 117 -21.55 -3.14 7.03
N ARG A 118 -22.74 -3.16 6.42
CA ARG A 118 -23.11 -2.28 5.29
C ARG A 118 -23.17 -0.82 5.72
N ASP A 119 -23.83 -0.55 6.83
CA ASP A 119 -24.17 0.83 7.23
C ASP A 119 -23.03 1.51 8.00
N HIS A 120 -22.23 0.74 8.76
CA HIS A 120 -21.20 1.31 9.65
C HIS A 120 -19.78 0.78 9.40
N GLY A 121 -19.58 -0.21 8.52
CA GLY A 121 -18.26 -0.77 8.26
C GLY A 121 -17.28 0.26 7.68
N GLY A 122 -17.76 1.12 6.78
CA GLY A 122 -16.97 2.19 6.17
C GLY A 122 -16.43 3.21 7.18
N GLU A 123 -17.32 3.70 8.06
CA GLU A 123 -16.96 4.65 9.11
C GLU A 123 -15.96 4.06 10.10
N ARG A 124 -16.18 2.81 10.54
CA ARG A 124 -15.26 2.11 11.45
C ARG A 124 -13.87 1.93 10.84
N CYS A 125 -13.80 1.52 9.58
CA CYS A 125 -12.52 1.43 8.88
C CYS A 125 -11.84 2.80 8.75
N ALA A 126 -12.58 3.85 8.40
CA ALA A 126 -12.04 5.20 8.34
C ALA A 126 -11.46 5.62 9.71
N GLY A 127 -12.15 5.35 10.82
CA GLY A 127 -11.64 5.60 12.17
C GLY A 127 -10.35 4.82 12.48
N ASP A 128 -10.38 3.51 12.28
CA ASP A 128 -9.31 2.60 12.70
C ASP A 128 -8.00 2.79 11.93
N VAL A 129 -8.07 3.14 10.63
CA VAL A 129 -6.88 3.13 9.76
C VAL A 129 -6.50 4.51 9.22
N LYS A 130 -7.23 5.58 9.59
CA LYS A 130 -6.92 6.97 9.17
C LYS A 130 -5.53 7.41 9.58
N GLY A 131 -5.05 7.02 10.76
CA GLY A 131 -3.70 7.37 11.21
C GLY A 131 -2.62 6.82 10.27
N VAL A 132 -2.76 5.57 9.83
CA VAL A 132 -1.83 4.94 8.88
C VAL A 132 -1.92 5.60 7.51
N ALA A 133 -3.13 5.77 6.97
CA ALA A 133 -3.31 6.40 5.66
C ALA A 133 -2.82 7.85 5.63
N GLY A 134 -3.06 8.61 6.70
CA GLY A 134 -2.66 10.01 6.82
C GLY A 134 -1.16 10.22 7.09
N ALA A 135 -0.43 9.17 7.47
CA ALA A 135 1.03 9.22 7.61
C ALA A 135 1.75 9.03 6.27
N LEU A 136 1.08 8.45 5.25
CA LEU A 136 1.61 8.24 3.92
C LEU A 136 1.35 9.45 3.01
N ALA A 137 2.20 9.64 2.00
CA ALA A 137 2.13 10.83 1.16
C ALA A 137 0.88 10.90 0.27
N ASP A 138 0.43 9.77 -0.28
CA ASP A 138 -0.69 9.71 -1.24
C ASP A 138 -1.50 8.42 -1.08
N ALA A 139 -2.06 8.21 0.12
CA ALA A 139 -2.86 7.03 0.43
C ALA A 139 -4.32 7.40 0.76
N GLY A 140 -5.19 6.41 0.59
CA GLY A 140 -6.60 6.47 0.94
C GLY A 140 -7.03 5.24 1.72
N VAL A 141 -8.10 5.40 2.50
CA VAL A 141 -8.77 4.30 3.18
C VAL A 141 -9.85 3.74 2.26
N TYR A 142 -9.93 2.42 2.16
CA TYR A 142 -11.01 1.73 1.48
C TYR A 142 -11.57 0.61 2.36
N ALA A 143 -12.88 0.61 2.57
CA ALA A 143 -13.58 -0.40 3.34
C ALA A 143 -14.21 -1.44 2.39
N LEU A 144 -13.77 -2.69 2.49
CA LEU A 144 -14.33 -3.79 1.73
C LEU A 144 -15.37 -4.53 2.58
N THR A 145 -16.60 -4.07 2.49
CA THR A 145 -17.75 -4.71 3.14
C THR A 145 -18.10 -6.03 2.44
N PRO A 146 -18.38 -7.11 3.19
CA PRO A 146 -18.86 -8.37 2.61
C PRO A 146 -20.21 -8.20 1.93
N THR A 147 -20.56 -9.13 1.05
CA THR A 147 -21.94 -9.25 0.57
C THR A 147 -22.80 -9.93 1.62
N GLU A 148 -24.12 -9.80 1.53
CA GLU A 148 -25.04 -10.49 2.45
C GLU A 148 -24.80 -12.01 2.46
N ALA A 149 -24.73 -12.63 1.28
CA ALA A 149 -24.44 -14.05 1.13
C ALA A 149 -23.02 -14.43 1.59
N GLY A 150 -22.07 -13.49 1.54
CA GLY A 150 -20.67 -13.69 1.92
C GLY A 150 -20.35 -13.34 3.37
N PHE A 151 -21.28 -12.77 4.13
CA PHE A 151 -21.05 -12.24 5.48
C PHE A 151 -20.47 -13.30 6.43
N GLY A 152 -21.05 -14.50 6.44
CA GLY A 152 -20.53 -15.62 7.23
C GLY A 152 -19.13 -16.07 6.79
N ALA A 153 -18.87 -16.12 5.49
CA ALA A 153 -17.55 -16.47 4.94
C ALA A 153 -16.49 -15.40 5.23
N ALA A 154 -16.90 -14.13 5.32
CA ALA A 154 -16.11 -12.99 5.79
C ALA A 154 -15.93 -12.96 7.32
N ARG A 155 -16.50 -13.93 8.05
CA ARG A 155 -16.52 -13.98 9.52
C ARG A 155 -17.12 -12.72 10.14
N GLY A 156 -18.09 -12.13 9.44
CA GLY A 156 -18.75 -10.89 9.82
C GLY A 156 -17.87 -9.63 9.76
N GLY A 157 -16.68 -9.71 9.14
CA GLY A 157 -15.71 -8.62 9.13
C GLY A 157 -15.78 -7.74 7.89
N THR A 158 -15.67 -6.41 8.07
CA THR A 158 -15.30 -5.48 6.99
C THR A 158 -13.78 -5.33 6.97
N ALA A 159 -13.15 -5.57 5.83
CA ALA A 159 -11.70 -5.39 5.71
C ALA A 159 -11.36 -3.91 5.48
N CYS A 160 -10.45 -3.37 6.28
CA CYS A 160 -10.03 -1.98 6.24
C CYS A 160 -8.67 -1.88 5.53
N LEU A 161 -8.68 -1.42 4.28
CA LEU A 161 -7.50 -1.32 3.44
C LEU A 161 -6.97 0.11 3.45
N VAL A 162 -5.65 0.22 3.44
CA VAL A 162 -4.94 1.45 3.04
C VAL A 162 -4.32 1.18 1.68
N LEU A 163 -4.72 1.97 0.69
CA LEU A 163 -4.32 1.84 -0.71
C LEU A 163 -3.69 3.14 -1.19
N GLY A 164 -2.70 3.06 -2.08
CA GLY A 164 -2.20 4.25 -2.78
C GLY A 164 -3.28 4.83 -3.70
N ARG A 165 -3.34 6.17 -3.82
CA ARG A 165 -4.36 6.82 -4.65
C ARG A 165 -4.00 6.80 -6.12
N HIS A 166 -2.73 7.09 -6.43
CA HIS A 166 -2.25 7.21 -7.80
C HIS A 166 -1.14 6.24 -8.15
N ALA A 167 -0.36 5.79 -7.16
CA ALA A 167 0.72 4.83 -7.33
C ALA A 167 0.58 3.65 -6.34
N PRO A 168 1.13 2.47 -6.66
CA PRO A 168 1.22 1.38 -5.70
C PRO A 168 2.00 1.81 -4.45
N ILE A 169 1.60 1.30 -3.28
CA ILE A 169 2.38 1.50 -2.06
C ILE A 169 3.76 0.83 -2.19
N GLY A 170 3.81 -0.35 -2.82
CA GLY A 170 5.06 -1.02 -3.19
C GLY A 170 5.58 -2.01 -2.15
N GLY A 171 5.12 -1.94 -0.91
CA GLY A 171 5.49 -2.88 0.15
C GLY A 171 4.55 -2.90 1.35
N ALA A 172 5.04 -3.43 2.47
CA ALA A 172 4.29 -3.47 3.73
C ALA A 172 4.28 -2.07 4.37
N ILE A 173 3.26 -1.77 5.18
CA ILE A 173 3.10 -0.45 5.84
C ILE A 173 2.78 -0.57 7.33
N GLY A 174 3.00 0.53 8.05
CA GLY A 174 2.76 0.61 9.49
C GLY A 174 3.50 -0.49 10.25
N ARG A 175 2.76 -1.19 11.12
CA ARG A 175 3.29 -2.25 12.01
C ARG A 175 3.72 -3.55 11.32
N PHE A 176 3.49 -3.68 10.01
CA PHE A 176 3.85 -4.90 9.26
C PHE A 176 5.23 -4.82 8.62
N ARG A 177 5.91 -3.68 8.75
CA ARG A 177 7.26 -3.49 8.25
C ARG A 177 8.27 -4.02 9.24
N SER A 178 9.37 -4.53 8.70
CA SER A 178 10.53 -4.97 9.48
C SER A 178 11.69 -4.00 9.28
N PRO A 179 12.43 -3.63 10.35
CA PRO A 179 13.72 -2.96 10.22
C PRO A 179 14.65 -3.70 9.27
N GLY A 180 15.51 -2.98 8.55
CA GLY A 180 16.41 -3.54 7.55
C GLY A 180 15.79 -3.69 6.15
N SER A 181 14.48 -3.45 6.00
CA SER A 181 13.83 -3.44 4.69
C SER A 181 14.16 -2.15 3.93
N ASN A 182 14.33 -2.24 2.61
CA ASN A 182 14.39 -1.03 1.79
C ASN A 182 13.04 -0.32 1.79
N VAL A 183 13.08 1.01 1.78
CA VAL A 183 11.89 1.86 1.75
C VAL A 183 11.83 2.71 0.50
N TRP A 184 10.63 2.83 -0.06
CA TRP A 184 10.31 3.72 -1.16
C TRP A 184 9.45 4.89 -0.69
N THR A 185 9.48 6.00 -1.42
CA THR A 185 8.71 7.21 -1.07
C THR A 185 7.20 6.98 -1.04
N THR A 186 6.70 5.95 -1.73
CA THR A 186 5.28 5.56 -1.72
C THR A 186 4.83 4.85 -0.43
N GLU A 187 5.76 4.28 0.35
CA GLU A 187 5.48 3.56 1.61
C GLU A 187 6.10 4.22 2.85
N MET A 188 6.91 5.26 2.65
CA MET A 188 7.44 6.10 3.74
C MET A 188 6.29 6.80 4.47
N SER A 189 6.28 6.63 5.79
CA SER A 189 5.31 7.17 6.72
C SER A 189 5.94 8.26 7.59
N VAL A 190 5.18 9.29 7.97
CA VAL A 190 5.60 10.27 8.97
C VAL A 190 6.09 9.57 10.24
N GLY A 191 7.29 9.94 10.70
CA GLY A 191 7.97 9.35 11.84
C GLY A 191 8.98 8.25 11.49
N ASP A 192 9.02 7.78 10.24
CA ASP A 192 10.01 6.77 9.84
C ASP A 192 11.43 7.31 9.88
N CYS A 193 12.32 6.57 10.53
CA CYS A 193 13.75 6.77 10.45
C CYS A 193 14.37 5.79 9.47
N TRP A 194 15.31 6.26 8.66
CA TRP A 194 15.97 5.41 7.67
C TRP A 194 17.40 5.83 7.42
N LEU A 195 18.19 4.87 6.96
CA LEU A 195 19.58 5.04 6.63
C LEU A 195 19.72 5.21 5.11
N TYR A 196 20.12 6.41 4.70
CA TYR A 196 20.59 6.69 3.36
C TYR A 196 22.07 6.31 3.25
N VAL A 197 22.39 5.44 2.29
CA VAL A 197 23.78 5.16 1.89
C VAL A 197 23.89 5.36 0.40
N ASP A 198 24.77 6.26 0.01
CA ASP A 198 25.13 6.46 -1.39
C ASP A 198 26.19 5.43 -1.79
N HIS A 199 25.97 4.76 -2.92
CA HIS A 199 26.95 3.91 -3.57
C HIS A 199 27.27 4.52 -4.93
N THR A 200 28.39 4.13 -5.53
CA THR A 200 28.87 4.71 -6.80
C THR A 200 27.83 4.70 -7.93
N THR A 201 26.93 3.71 -7.94
CA THR A 201 25.97 3.48 -9.03
C THR A 201 24.51 3.37 -8.59
N TYR A 202 24.23 3.41 -7.28
CA TYR A 202 22.89 3.31 -6.71
C TYR A 202 22.90 3.83 -5.28
N PHE A 203 21.74 4.03 -4.66
CA PHE A 203 21.64 4.30 -3.23
C PHE A 203 20.83 3.20 -2.55
N THR A 204 21.00 3.06 -1.24
CA THR A 204 20.10 2.27 -0.40
C THR A 204 19.41 3.17 0.60
N ALA A 205 18.10 2.95 0.76
CA ALA A 205 17.26 3.61 1.73
C ALA A 205 16.66 2.54 2.63
N THR A 206 17.20 2.35 3.82
CA THR A 206 16.85 1.20 4.68
C THR A 206 16.13 1.66 5.94
N LEU A 207 14.92 1.15 6.18
CA LEU A 207 14.14 1.43 7.39
C LEU A 207 14.92 0.96 8.62
N THR A 208 14.94 1.79 9.66
CA THR A 208 15.58 1.46 10.94
C THR A 208 14.74 1.99 12.09
N ASP A 209 14.97 1.47 13.30
CA ASP A 209 14.45 2.10 14.49
C ASP A 209 15.11 3.48 14.66
N CYS A 210 14.35 4.49 15.06
CA CYS A 210 14.89 5.81 15.33
C CYS A 210 15.90 5.82 16.49
N ALA A 211 15.82 4.87 17.43
CA ALA A 211 16.82 4.70 18.47
C ALA A 211 18.19 4.30 17.90
N ASP A 212 18.21 3.66 16.74
CA ASP A 212 19.43 3.26 16.03
C ASP A 212 19.96 4.39 15.12
N GLN A 213 21.12 4.15 14.51
CA GLN A 213 21.73 5.11 13.60
C GLN A 213 20.91 5.29 12.32
N HIS A 214 20.54 6.52 12.00
CA HIS A 214 19.84 6.91 10.79
C HIS A 214 20.35 8.26 10.27
N THR A 215 20.05 8.59 9.02
CA THR A 215 20.39 9.90 8.41
C THR A 215 19.19 10.81 8.31
N ASP A 216 18.00 10.23 8.21
CA ASP A 216 16.77 10.93 7.87
C ASP A 216 15.61 10.43 8.73
N GLN A 217 14.74 11.35 9.13
CA GLN A 217 13.41 11.06 9.68
C GLN A 217 12.34 11.74 8.84
N VAL A 218 11.30 11.00 8.43
CA VAL A 218 10.17 11.55 7.68
C VAL A 218 9.32 12.46 8.58
N ILE A 219 9.08 13.69 8.14
CA ILE A 219 8.34 14.72 8.90
C ILE A 219 7.01 15.10 8.24
N GLY A 220 6.78 14.64 7.01
CA GLY A 220 5.58 14.94 6.25
C GLY A 220 5.77 14.75 4.76
N SER A 221 4.81 15.26 4.00
CA SER A 221 4.89 15.38 2.56
C SER A 221 4.35 16.74 2.11
N VAL A 222 4.69 17.13 0.88
CA VAL A 222 4.09 18.26 0.19
C VAL A 222 3.67 17.84 -1.22
N THR A 223 2.51 18.31 -1.66
CA THR A 223 2.07 18.15 -3.05
C THR A 223 2.74 19.20 -3.91
N ALA A 224 3.39 18.78 -4.99
CA ALA A 224 3.96 19.71 -5.95
C ALA A 224 2.85 20.45 -6.72
N PRO A 225 3.11 21.66 -7.23
CA PRO A 225 2.17 22.34 -8.12
C PRO A 225 1.83 21.47 -9.34
N LYS A 226 0.54 21.35 -9.69
CA LYS A 226 0.07 20.47 -10.78
C LYS A 226 0.75 20.65 -12.14
N ALA A 227 1.20 21.87 -12.44
CA ALA A 227 1.89 22.19 -13.71
C ALA A 227 3.40 21.96 -13.67
N MET A 228 3.95 21.54 -12.53
CA MET A 228 5.38 21.28 -12.37
C MET A 228 5.77 20.00 -13.11
N ALA A 229 6.81 20.06 -13.94
CA ALA A 229 7.36 18.87 -14.56
C ALA A 229 8.16 18.04 -13.53
N PHE A 230 8.24 16.73 -13.73
CA PHE A 230 9.01 15.83 -12.85
C PHE A 230 10.47 16.29 -12.65
N GLN A 231 11.13 16.72 -13.73
CA GLN A 231 12.52 17.21 -13.68
C GLN A 231 12.67 18.52 -12.88
N ASP A 232 11.66 19.38 -12.90
CA ASP A 232 11.64 20.58 -12.05
C ASP A 232 11.40 20.21 -10.59
N ALA A 233 10.52 19.25 -10.33
CA ALA A 233 10.29 18.73 -8.99
C ALA A 233 11.58 18.14 -8.40
N LEU A 234 12.33 17.34 -9.16
CA LEU A 234 13.64 16.81 -8.74
C LEU A 234 14.60 17.90 -8.28
N ARG A 235 14.72 19.00 -9.03
CA ARG A 235 15.59 20.12 -8.67
C ARG A 235 15.09 20.93 -7.48
N ARG A 236 13.78 20.92 -7.23
CA ARG A 236 13.12 21.79 -6.25
C ARG A 236 12.60 21.05 -5.02
N ALA A 237 12.78 19.73 -4.91
CA ALA A 237 12.23 18.92 -3.84
C ALA A 237 12.62 19.45 -2.45
N ASN A 238 13.91 19.74 -2.24
CA ASN A 238 14.40 20.34 -1.00
C ASN A 238 13.76 21.71 -0.73
N THR A 239 13.60 22.56 -1.75
CA THR A 239 12.93 23.86 -1.59
C THR A 239 11.46 23.72 -1.24
N LEU A 240 10.75 22.77 -1.85
CA LEU A 240 9.33 22.51 -1.56
C LEU A 240 9.14 22.08 -0.11
N CYS A 241 9.97 21.14 0.36
CA CYS A 241 9.94 20.70 1.75
C CYS A 241 10.44 21.76 2.72
N GLY A 242 11.53 22.47 2.40
CA GLY A 242 12.12 23.51 3.22
C GLY A 242 11.13 24.64 3.51
N ASN A 243 10.45 25.13 2.46
CA ASN A 243 9.38 26.14 2.59
C ASN A 243 8.27 25.73 3.56
N ARG A 244 8.00 24.43 3.71
CA ARG A 244 6.94 23.91 4.58
C ARG A 244 7.41 23.62 6.00
N PHE A 245 8.60 23.06 6.16
CA PHE A 245 9.00 22.41 7.41
C PHE A 245 10.26 22.97 8.08
N GLU A 246 11.12 23.70 7.35
CA GLU A 246 12.47 24.06 7.82
C GLU A 246 12.43 24.91 9.10
N SER A 247 11.55 25.90 9.16
CA SER A 247 11.39 26.78 10.33
C SER A 247 11.06 26.03 11.64
N THR A 248 10.41 24.88 11.54
CA THR A 248 9.96 24.08 12.70
C THR A 248 10.93 22.94 13.03
N TRP A 249 11.53 22.32 12.01
CA TRP A 249 12.29 21.08 12.15
C TRP A 249 13.81 21.28 12.10
N ALA A 250 14.26 22.35 11.47
CA ALA A 250 15.66 22.68 11.27
C ALA A 250 15.96 24.18 11.50
N PRO A 251 15.60 24.76 12.66
CA PRO A 251 16.05 26.12 12.96
C PRO A 251 17.57 26.12 13.19
N GLY A 252 18.30 26.87 12.36
CA GLY A 252 19.75 26.99 12.46
C GLY A 252 20.50 26.15 11.41
N SER A 253 21.78 25.90 11.64
CA SER A 253 22.69 25.31 10.64
C SER A 253 22.95 23.81 10.82
N ASP A 254 22.54 23.22 11.95
CA ASP A 254 22.93 21.85 12.30
C ASP A 254 22.05 20.78 11.63
N ARG A 255 20.86 21.18 11.20
CA ARG A 255 19.86 20.33 10.56
C ARG A 255 19.46 20.91 9.22
N SER A 256 19.00 20.04 8.32
CA SER A 256 18.42 20.42 7.05
C SER A 256 17.16 19.61 6.78
N VAL A 257 16.25 20.19 6.01
CA VAL A 257 15.09 19.49 5.45
C VAL A 257 15.41 19.02 4.04
N PHE A 258 15.11 17.76 3.75
CA PHE A 258 15.34 17.13 2.45
C PHE A 258 14.02 16.68 1.82
N GLY A 259 13.95 16.72 0.50
CA GLY A 259 12.79 16.27 -0.28
C GLY A 259 13.15 15.09 -1.17
N TYR A 260 12.33 14.05 -1.12
CA TYR A 260 12.46 12.83 -1.92
C TYR A 260 11.22 12.61 -2.78
N LEU A 261 11.45 12.20 -4.02
CA LEU A 261 10.40 11.93 -5.00
C LEU A 261 10.32 10.43 -5.29
N SER A 262 9.15 10.00 -5.76
CA SER A 262 9.05 8.71 -6.44
C SER A 262 9.63 8.79 -7.85
N ASP A 263 9.72 7.66 -8.55
CA ASP A 263 10.10 7.64 -9.97
C ASP A 263 9.10 8.41 -10.88
N GLU A 264 9.55 8.66 -12.11
CA GLU A 264 8.78 9.39 -13.13
C GLU A 264 7.49 8.66 -13.53
N SER A 265 7.45 7.32 -13.43
CA SER A 265 6.26 6.53 -13.78
C SER A 265 5.14 6.82 -12.79
N ASN A 266 5.43 6.80 -11.49
CA ASN A 266 4.48 7.15 -10.44
C ASN A 266 4.08 8.62 -10.54
N TRP A 267 4.99 9.52 -10.88
CA TRP A 267 4.66 10.93 -11.15
C TRP A 267 3.63 11.07 -12.28
N LYS A 268 3.86 10.39 -13.41
CA LYS A 268 2.93 10.37 -14.55
C LYS A 268 1.57 9.75 -14.20
N ALA A 269 1.54 8.84 -13.24
CA ALA A 269 0.31 8.25 -12.72
C ALA A 269 -0.47 9.20 -11.78
N GLY A 270 0.15 10.29 -11.33
CA GLY A 270 -0.46 11.31 -10.47
C GLY A 270 0.11 11.36 -9.04
N PHE A 271 1.13 10.56 -8.72
CA PHE A 271 1.87 10.70 -7.46
C PHE A 271 2.80 11.91 -7.55
N ASP A 272 2.24 13.10 -7.37
CA ASP A 272 2.94 14.40 -7.40
C ASP A 272 3.41 14.86 -6.01
N SER A 273 3.53 13.91 -5.07
CA SER A 273 3.95 14.17 -3.70
C SER A 273 5.46 14.05 -3.51
N VAL A 274 6.02 14.98 -2.73
CA VAL A 274 7.41 14.96 -2.25
C VAL A 274 7.39 14.55 -0.78
N VAL A 275 8.08 13.46 -0.44
CA VAL A 275 8.31 13.06 0.95
C VAL A 275 9.38 13.96 1.56
N CYS A 276 9.06 14.59 2.68
CA CYS A 276 9.94 15.51 3.37
C CYS A 276 10.56 14.82 4.59
N THR A 277 11.87 14.94 4.73
CA THR A 277 12.61 14.44 5.89
C THR A 277 13.40 15.55 6.57
N VAL A 278 13.83 15.30 7.80
CA VAL A 278 14.86 16.07 8.49
C VAL A 278 16.04 15.17 8.81
N GLY A 279 17.24 15.74 8.75
CA GLY A 279 18.48 15.10 9.15
C GLY A 279 19.54 16.12 9.52
N LYS A 280 20.75 15.67 9.85
CA LYS A 280 21.88 16.57 10.02
C LYS A 280 22.24 17.25 8.69
N ALA A 281 22.61 18.53 8.74
CA ALA A 281 22.92 19.30 7.54
C ALA A 281 24.09 18.72 6.75
N ASP A 282 25.06 18.12 7.44
CA ASP A 282 26.22 17.43 6.86
C ASP A 282 25.93 15.98 6.40
N ARG A 283 24.67 15.52 6.51
CA ARG A 283 24.22 14.15 6.19
C ARG A 283 24.87 13.07 7.05
N SER A 284 25.55 13.43 8.14
CA SER A 284 26.10 12.46 9.07
C SER A 284 24.98 11.76 9.85
N ARG A 285 25.30 10.57 10.38
CA ARG A 285 24.32 9.76 11.13
C ARG A 285 23.98 10.41 12.47
N THR A 286 22.76 10.17 12.92
CA THR A 286 22.25 10.51 14.25
C THR A 286 21.53 9.32 14.87
N THR A 287 21.25 9.41 16.16
CA THR A 287 20.41 8.45 16.89
C THR A 287 19.31 9.21 17.64
N GLY A 288 18.24 8.51 17.97
CA GLY A 288 17.04 9.07 18.60
C GLY A 288 16.13 9.81 17.62
N ALA A 289 14.84 9.83 17.92
CA ALA A 289 13.88 10.60 17.14
C ALA A 289 14.23 12.10 17.17
N ILE A 290 14.34 12.70 15.99
CA ILE A 290 14.47 14.13 15.81
C ILE A 290 13.13 14.75 16.20
N SER A 291 13.18 15.72 17.10
CA SER A 291 11.99 16.47 17.53
C SER A 291 11.94 17.83 16.83
N SER A 292 10.73 18.27 16.50
CA SER A 292 10.49 19.65 16.11
C SER A 292 10.87 20.58 17.26
N SER A 293 11.52 21.69 16.93
CA SER A 293 11.95 22.73 17.89
C SER A 293 10.80 23.49 18.57
N GLY A 294 9.54 23.08 18.35
CA GLY A 294 8.33 23.66 18.94
C GLY A 294 7.77 22.93 20.17
N THR A 295 8.41 21.87 20.68
CA THR A 295 8.05 21.27 21.96
C THR A 295 9.19 21.48 22.94
N THR A 296 9.11 22.57 23.71
CA THR A 296 9.79 22.61 25.02
C THR A 296 8.99 21.68 25.94
N PRO A 297 9.64 20.84 26.78
CA PRO A 297 8.96 20.07 27.81
C PRO A 297 8.02 20.91 28.68
#